data_AF-A0A2T6B8B9-F1
#
_entry.id   AF-A0A2T6B8B9-F1
#
_cell.length_a   1.000
_cell.length_b   1.000
_cell.length_c   1.000
_cell.angle_alpha   90.00
_cell.angle_beta   90.00
_cell.angle_gamma   90.00
#
_symmetry.space_group_name_H-M   'P 1'
#
loop_
_entity.id
_entity.type
_entity.pdbx_description
1 polymer ?
#
loop_
_entity_poly.entity_id
_entity_poly.type
_entity_poly.pdbx_seq_one_letter_code
_entity_poly.pdbx_strand_id
1 'polypeptide(L)' 'MDGSEEDPLRALLIEIWDRFHPGILWWANREAATDPANARMVYRELLSGPPGAMGYARRLWPLLPPKS' A
#
# COMPACT_ATOMS: atom_id res chain seq x y z
N MET A 1 21.97 17.27 -3.78
CA MET A 1 20.78 16.56 -4.29
C MET A 1 21.16 15.11 -4.30
N ASP A 2 20.85 14.37 -3.24
CA ASP A 2 21.06 12.93 -3.22
C ASP A 2 19.71 12.31 -3.57
N GLY A 3 19.63 11.78 -4.80
CA GLY A 3 18.44 11.20 -5.39
C GLY A 3 18.04 9.97 -4.60
N SER A 4 17.24 10.17 -3.56
CA SER A 4 16.54 9.11 -2.85
C SER A 4 15.85 8.26 -3.90
N GLU A 5 16.34 7.04 -4.12
CA GLU A 5 15.56 5.99 -4.76
C GLU A 5 14.22 5.98 -4.02
N GLU A 6 13.16 6.48 -4.65
CA GLU A 6 11.82 6.34 -4.10
C GLU A 6 11.58 4.84 -3.94
N ASP A 7 11.53 4.40 -2.68
CA ASP A 7 11.26 3.01 -2.33
C ASP A 7 10.03 2.55 -3.15
N PRO A 8 10.20 1.57 -4.06
CA PRO A 8 9.11 1.13 -4.94
C PRO A 8 7.90 0.66 -4.16
N LEU A 9 8.08 0.21 -2.91
CA LEU A 9 6.98 -0.08 -2.00
C LEU A 9 6.23 1.19 -1.61
N ARG A 10 6.93 2.23 -1.16
CA ARG A 10 6.31 3.50 -0.77
C ARG A 10 5.56 4.15 -1.92
N ALA A 11 6.15 4.16 -3.13
CA ALA A 11 5.49 4.67 -4.33
C ALA A 11 4.18 3.90 -4.62
N LEU A 12 4.20 2.57 -4.54
CA LEU A 12 3.00 1.75 -4.72
C LEU A 12 1.95 2.01 -3.62
N LEU A 13 2.35 2.20 -2.36
CA LEU A 13 1.43 2.51 -1.29
C LEU A 13 0.76 3.88 -1.48
N ILE A 14 1.46 4.86 -2.04
CA ILE A 14 0.88 6.16 -2.42
C ILE A 14 -0.18 5.98 -3.51
N GLU A 15 0.11 5.21 -4.57
CA GLU A 15 -0.88 4.91 -5.61
C GLU A 15 -2.13 4.21 -5.03
N ILE A 16 -1.92 3.28 -4.09
CA ILE A 16 -3.00 2.56 -3.41
C ILE A 16 -3.85 3.52 -2.58
N TRP A 17 -3.22 4.41 -1.82
CA TRP A 17 -3.91 5.44 -1.04
C TRP A 17 -4.80 6.31 -1.92
N ASP A 18 -4.23 6.90 -2.98
CA ASP A 18 -4.95 7.81 -3.87
C ASP A 18 -6.14 7.14 -4.57
N ARG A 19 -6.06 5.82 -4.79
CA ARG A 19 -7.12 5.05 -5.46
C ARG A 19 -8.23 4.56 -4.53
N PHE A 20 -7.87 4.17 -3.31
CA PHE A 20 -8.74 3.39 -2.44
C PHE A 20 -9.12 4.08 -1.14
N HIS A 21 -8.59 5.26 -0.84
CA HIS A 21 -9.13 6.12 0.20
C HIS A 21 -10.36 6.90 -0.34
N PRO A 22 -11.46 7.04 0.43
CA PRO A 22 -11.68 6.47 1.76
C PRO A 22 -12.18 5.01 1.76
N GLY A 23 -12.44 4.39 0.61
CA GLY A 23 -13.07 3.06 0.50
C GLY A 23 -12.58 1.98 1.48
N ILE A 24 -11.32 1.55 1.39
CA ILE A 24 -10.75 0.48 2.25
C ILE A 24 -9.61 0.96 3.15
N LEU A 25 -9.26 2.24 3.06
CA LEU A 25 -8.19 2.86 3.85
C LEU A 25 -8.72 3.95 4.80
N TRP A 26 -10.03 4.01 5.03
CA TRP A 26 -10.67 5.00 5.92
C TRP A 26 -10.14 4.98 7.37
N TRP A 27 -9.57 3.87 7.81
CA TRP A 27 -9.05 3.68 9.16
C TRP A 27 -7.67 4.34 9.37
N ALA A 28 -6.96 4.68 8.29
CA ALA A 28 -5.63 5.28 8.32
C ALA A 28 -5.64 6.72 7.82
N ASN A 29 -4.66 7.49 8.29
CA ASN A 29 -4.25 8.70 7.57
C ASN A 29 -3.26 8.33 6.45
N ARG A 30 -2.95 9.28 5.57
CA ARG A 30 -2.05 9.06 4.42
C ARG A 30 -0.67 8.58 4.86
N GLU A 31 -0.13 9.13 5.94
CA GLU A 31 1.20 8.76 6.43
C GLU A 31 1.24 7.29 6.85
N ALA A 32 0.29 6.85 7.67
CA ALA A 32 0.18 5.46 8.11
C ALA A 32 -0.08 4.49 6.94
N ALA A 33 -0.91 4.87 5.97
CA ALA A 33 -1.20 4.03 4.80
C ALA A 33 -0.03 3.93 3.81
N THR A 34 0.89 4.89 3.84
CA THR A 34 2.07 4.94 2.95
C THR A 34 3.37 4.53 3.64
N ASP A 35 3.30 4.10 4.90
CA ASP A 35 4.41 3.56 5.65
C ASP A 35 4.68 2.08 5.25
N PRO A 36 5.88 1.73 4.77
CA PRO A 36 6.30 0.36 4.51
C PRO A 36 6.04 -0.63 5.66
N ALA A 37 6.12 -0.18 6.92
CA ALA A 37 5.83 -1.01 8.09
C ALA A 37 4.37 -1.48 8.13
N ASN A 38 3.46 -0.72 7.53
CA ASN A 38 2.04 -1.02 7.46
C ASN A 38 1.62 -1.71 6.15
N ALA A 39 2.55 -1.98 5.23
CA ALA A 39 2.26 -2.57 3.92
C ALA A 39 1.46 -3.89 4.00
N ARG A 40 1.73 -4.71 5.02
CA ARG A 40 0.97 -5.95 5.26
C ARG A 40 -0.49 -5.71 5.63
N MET A 41 -0.77 -4.62 6.34
CA MET A 41 -2.14 -4.24 6.71
C MET A 41 -2.89 -3.76 5.46
N VAL A 42 -2.27 -2.85 4.69
CA VAL A 42 -2.79 -2.40 3.39
C VAL A 42 -3.06 -3.57 2.44
N TYR A 43 -2.15 -4.55 2.36
CA TYR A 43 -2.35 -5.77 1.58
C TYR A 43 -3.62 -6.53 1.97
N ARG A 44 -3.89 -6.70 3.27
CA ARG A 44 -5.09 -7.39 3.75
C ARG A 44 -6.37 -6.67 3.34
N GLU A 45 -6.39 -5.35 3.45
CA GLU A 45 -7.52 -4.52 3.03
C GLU A 45 -7.81 -4.68 1.52
N LEU A 46 -6.76 -4.75 0.70
CA LEU A 46 -6.90 -4.95 -0.74
C LEU A 46 -7.52 -6.31 -1.11
N LEU A 47 -7.30 -7.35 -0.30
CA LEU A 47 -7.86 -8.70 -0.56
C LEU A 47 -9.39 -8.73 -0.40
N SER A 48 -9.94 -7.89 0.47
CA SER A 48 -11.39 -7.74 0.69
C SER A 48 -11.96 -6.49 0.03
N GLY A 49 -11.17 -5.82 -0.82
CA GLY A 49 -11.52 -4.51 -1.35
C GLY A 49 -12.45 -4.51 -2.57
N PRO A 50 -12.83 -3.31 -3.04
CA PRO A 50 -13.69 -3.13 -4.20
C PRO A 50 -13.02 -3.60 -5.51
N PRO A 51 -13.76 -3.66 -6.64
CA PRO A 51 -13.19 -3.99 -7.94
C PRO A 51 -11.91 -3.21 -8.24
N GLY A 52 -10.86 -3.93 -8.66
CA GLY A 52 -9.53 -3.37 -8.91
C GLY A 52 -8.54 -3.51 -7.74
N ALA A 53 -9.01 -3.65 -6.49
CA ALA A 53 -8.13 -3.79 -5.32
C ALA A 53 -7.23 -5.04 -5.41
N MET A 54 -7.80 -6.16 -5.88
CA MET A 54 -7.04 -7.41 -6.07
C MET A 54 -5.87 -7.27 -7.07
N GLY A 55 -5.97 -6.35 -8.04
CA GLY A 55 -4.86 -6.06 -8.96
C GLY A 55 -3.68 -5.41 -8.25
N TYR A 56 -3.96 -4.48 -7.33
CA TYR A 56 -2.95 -3.86 -6.49
C TYR A 56 -2.40 -4.81 -5.43
N ALA A 57 -3.23 -5.70 -4.87
CA ALA A 57 -2.76 -6.75 -3.95
C ALA A 57 -1.68 -7.62 -4.60
N ARG A 58 -1.85 -7.98 -5.87
CA ARG A 58 -0.86 -8.75 -6.65
C ARG A 58 0.43 -7.97 -6.90
N ARG A 59 0.34 -6.65 -7.14
CA ARG A 59 1.52 -5.77 -7.28
C ARG A 59 2.26 -5.58 -5.95
N LEU A 60 1.53 -5.52 -4.84
CA LEU A 60 2.08 -5.28 -3.51
C LEU A 60 2.74 -6.52 -2.90
N TRP A 61 2.18 -7.72 -3.15
CA TRP A 61 2.68 -9.00 -2.64
C TRP A 61 4.20 -9.20 -2.75
N PRO A 62 4.85 -9.04 -3.92
CA PRO A 62 6.29 -9.24 -4.06
C PRO A 62 7.16 -8.21 -3.32
N LEU A 63 6.58 -7.07 -2.91
CA LEU A 63 7.28 -6.00 -2.20
C LEU A 63 7.09 -6.08 -0.68
N LEU A 64 6.29 -7.03 -0.18
CA LEU A 64 6.04 -7.14 1.26
C LEU A 64 7.32 -7.55 2.00
N PRO A 65 7.67 -6.88 3.10
CA PRO A 65 8.80 -7.29 3.93
C PRO A 65 8.59 -8.71 4.46
N PRO A 66 9.64 -9.51 4.68
CA PRO A 66 9.53 -10.88 5.22
C PRO A 66 8.72 -10.89 6.53
N LYS A 67 8.06 -12.02 6.84
CA LYS A 67 7.38 -12.15 8.14
C LYS A 67 8.50 -12.17 9.19
N SER A 68 8.57 -11.13 10.01
CA SER A 68 9.34 -11.15 11.26
C SER A 68 8.81 -12.23 12.20
#